data_AF-A0A851JHW8-F1
#
_entry.id   AF-A0A851JHW8-F1
#
_cell.length_a   1.000
_cell.length_b   1.000
_cell.length_c   1.000
_cell.angle_alpha   90.00
_cell.angle_beta   90.00
_cell.angle_gamma   90.00
#
_symmetry.space_group_name_H-M   'P 1'
#
loop_
_entity.id
_entity.type
_entity.pdbx_description
1 polymer ?
#
loop_
_entity_poly.entity_id
_entity_poly.type
_entity_poly.pdbx_seq_one_letter_code
_entity_poly.pdbx_strand_id
1 'polypeptide(L)' 'GEPGCGQCLRQVRRPTAQEFQRFLPWFLQDRPSLQCAKGGLGAYDTSVSMDANGTILGE' A
#
# COMPACT_ATOMS: atom_id res chain seq x y z
N GLY A 1 5.51 -2.36 -20.94
CA GLY A 1 4.52 -3.40 -20.63
C GLY A 1 3.99 -3.09 -19.27
N GLU A 2 2.67 -2.90 -19.13
CA GLU A 2 2.07 -2.71 -17.82
C GLU A 2 2.40 -3.92 -16.94
N PRO A 3 2.95 -3.73 -15.73
CA PRO A 3 3.24 -4.85 -14.85
C PRO A 3 1.88 -5.47 -14.48
N GLY A 4 1.65 -6.69 -14.99
CA GLY A 4 0.41 -7.41 -14.74
C GLY A 4 0.10 -7.48 -13.25
N CYS A 5 -1.15 -7.23 -12.89
CA CYS A 5 -1.66 -7.32 -11.53
C CYS A 5 -1.41 -8.74 -10.98
N GLY A 6 -0.36 -8.89 -10.18
CA GLY A 6 0.01 -10.11 -9.46
C GLY A 6 -0.29 -9.98 -7.97
N GLN A 7 -0.34 -11.10 -7.26
CA GLN A 7 -0.50 -11.10 -5.80
C GLN A 7 0.67 -10.37 -5.13
N CYS A 8 0.38 -9.36 -4.31
CA CYS A 8 1.40 -8.66 -3.51
C CYS A 8 2.08 -9.61 -2.51
N LEU A 9 1.32 -10.54 -1.93
CA LEU A 9 1.81 -11.58 -1.02
C LEU A 9 1.44 -12.97 -1.53
N ARG A 10 2.38 -13.91 -1.45
CA ARG A 10 2.14 -15.32 -1.84
C ARG A 10 1.32 -16.12 -0.84
N GLN A 11 1.16 -15.62 0.38
CA GLN A 11 0.45 -16.29 1.48
C GLN A 11 -0.36 -15.27 2.28
N VAL A 12 -1.52 -15.68 2.79
CA VAL A 12 -2.37 -14.85 3.64
C VAL A 12 -1.78 -14.76 5.04
N ARG A 13 -0.91 -13.77 5.25
CA ARG A 13 -0.28 -13.45 6.53
C ARG A 13 -0.10 -11.93 6.64
N ARG A 14 0.26 -11.45 7.83
CA ARG A 14 0.78 -10.08 7.95
C ARG A 14 2.11 -9.99 7.15
N PRO A 15 2.34 -8.90 6.40
CA PRO A 15 3.61 -8.70 5.71
C PRO A 15 4.78 -8.62 6.71
N THR A 16 5.99 -8.95 6.26
CA THR A 16 7.21 -8.58 6.99
C THR A 16 7.39 -7.06 6.95
N ALA A 17 8.29 -6.50 7.78
CA ALA A 17 8.56 -5.07 7.75
C ALA A 17 8.99 -4.57 6.35
N GLN A 18 9.82 -5.35 5.65
CA GLN A 18 10.30 -5.00 4.31
C GLN A 18 9.19 -5.09 3.26
N GLU A 19 8.30 -6.09 3.33
CA GLU A 19 7.14 -6.19 2.44
C GLU A 19 6.13 -5.06 2.70
N PHE A 20 5.92 -4.72 3.98
CA PHE A 20 5.01 -3.64 4.37
C PHE A 20 5.48 -2.29 3.81
N GLN A 21 6.74 -1.91 4.05
CA GLN A 21 7.32 -0.68 3.51
C GLN A 21 7.27 -0.63 1.98
N ARG A 22 7.48 -1.78 1.32
CA ARG A 22 7.40 -1.88 -0.15
C ARG A 22 5.99 -1.65 -0.70
N PHE A 23 4.96 -2.22 -0.06
CA PHE A 23 3.59 -2.22 -0.62
C PHE A 23 2.70 -1.11 -0.08
N LEU A 24 3.03 -0.51 1.07
CA LEU A 24 2.23 0.56 1.67
C LEU A 24 2.03 1.78 0.74
N PRO A 25 3.06 2.30 0.04
CA PRO A 25 2.87 3.43 -0.87
C PRO A 25 1.91 3.13 -2.03
N TRP A 26 1.84 1.87 -2.47
CA TRP A 26 0.91 1.45 -3.51
C TRP A 26 -0.52 1.43 -2.96
N PHE A 27 -0.72 0.87 -1.76
CA PHE A 27 -2.02 0.88 -1.10
C PHE A 27 -2.55 2.30 -0.89
N LEU A 28 -1.73 3.24 -0.41
CA LEU A 28 -2.14 4.63 -0.17
C LEU A 28 -2.55 5.37 -1.45
N GLN A 29 -2.06 4.94 -2.61
CA GLN A 29 -2.42 5.52 -3.90
C GLN A 29 -3.48 4.72 -4.66
N ASP A 30 -3.84 3.54 -4.16
CA ASP A 30 -4.82 2.67 -4.80
C ASP A 30 -6.23 3.21 -4.62
N ARG A 31 -6.96 3.35 -5.73
CA ARG A 31 -8.33 3.85 -5.75
C ARG A 31 -9.30 2.70 -5.53
N PRO A 32 -10.23 2.82 -4.56
CA PRO A 32 -11.29 1.83 -4.41
C PRO A 32 -12.11 1.75 -5.71
N SER A 33 -12.47 0.52 -6.09
CA SER A 33 -13.20 0.20 -7.31
C SER A 33 -14.22 -0.91 -7.07
N LEU A 34 -15.05 -1.23 -8.07
CA LEU A 34 -16.01 -2.33 -7.96
C LEU A 34 -15.33 -3.71 -7.86
N GLN A 35 -14.12 -3.84 -8.41
CA GLN A 35 -13.33 -5.08 -8.33
C GLN A 35 -12.53 -5.18 -7.02
N CYS A 36 -12.17 -4.04 -6.41
CA CYS A 36 -11.49 -3.97 -5.13
C CYS A 36 -12.07 -2.85 -4.27
N ALA A 37 -12.97 -3.19 -3.35
CA ALA A 37 -13.66 -2.21 -2.51
C ALA A 37 -12.74 -1.45 -1.53
N LYS A 38 -11.50 -1.92 -1.32
CA LYS A 38 -10.55 -1.34 -0.37
C LYS A 38 -9.37 -0.75 -1.13
N GLY A 39 -9.15 0.55 -0.96
CA GLY A 39 -7.97 1.27 -1.41
C GLY A 39 -7.62 2.32 -0.35
N GLY A 40 -6.36 2.75 -0.31
CA GLY A 40 -5.90 3.75 0.64
C GLY A 40 -6.27 5.18 0.23
N LEU A 41 -6.44 5.43 -1.07
CA LEU A 41 -6.67 6.77 -1.59
C LEU A 41 -8.04 7.31 -1.18
N GLY A 42 -8.05 8.50 -0.56
CA GLY A 42 -9.24 9.20 -0.11
C GLY A 42 -9.68 8.85 1.32
N ALA A 43 -9.08 7.83 1.95
CA ALA A 43 -9.37 7.45 3.33
C ALA A 43 -8.13 7.54 4.24
N TYR A 44 -6.97 7.10 3.77
CA TYR A 44 -5.76 6.96 4.58
C TYR A 44 -4.53 7.66 3.98
N ASP A 45 -4.61 8.13 2.74
CA ASP A 45 -3.49 8.72 1.99
C ASP A 45 -2.91 9.99 2.62
N THR A 46 -3.72 10.73 3.37
CA THR A 46 -3.30 11.92 4.13
C THR A 46 -3.08 11.65 5.62
N SER A 47 -3.42 10.45 6.09
CA SER A 47 -3.30 10.05 7.50
C SER A 47 -1.95 9.40 7.82
N VAL A 48 -1.16 9.06 6.80
CA VAL A 48 0.14 8.39 6.95
C VAL A 48 1.19 9.20 6.20
N SER A 49 2.09 9.84 6.95
CA SER A 49 3.22 10.59 6.42
C SER A 49 4.46 9.69 6.31
N MET A 50 5.16 9.74 5.18
CA MET A 50 6.40 9.00 4.97
C MET A 50 7.52 9.91 4.44
N ASP A 51 8.75 9.61 4.82
CA ASP A 51 9.93 10.23 4.20
C ASP A 51 10.22 9.64 2.79
N ALA A 52 11.24 10.19 2.13
CA ALA A 52 11.67 9.74 0.81
C ALA A 52 12.20 8.28 0.78
N ASN A 53 12.51 7.70 1.94
CA ASN A 53 12.97 6.33 2.09
C ASN A 53 11.81 5.36 2.44
N GLY A 54 10.58 5.86 2.56
CA GLY A 54 9.40 5.06 2.93
C GLY A 54 9.29 4.78 4.43
N THR A 55 10.03 5.50 5.27
CA THR A 55 9.87 5.43 6.72
C THR A 55 8.63 6.20 7.13
N ILE A 56 7.75 5.58 7.92
CA ILE A 56 6.59 6.29 8.49
C ILE A 56 7.09 7.28 9.53
N LEU A 57 6.70 8.54 9.36
CA LEU A 57 6.96 9.61 10.30
C LEU A 57 5.87 9.56 11.38
N GLY A 58 6.27 9.43 12.63
CA GLY A 58 5.36 9.56 13.77
C GLY A 58 5.14 11.03 14.11
N GLU A 59 3.92 11.37 14.47
CA GLU A 59 3.56 12.68 15.04
C GLU A 59 3.51 12.61 16.57
#